data_AF-A0A1F3F8E9-F1
#
_entry.id   AF-A0A1F3F8E9-F1
#
_cell.length_a   1.000
_cell.length_b   1.000
_cell.length_c   1.000
_cell.angle_alpha   90.00
_cell.angle_beta   90.00
_cell.angle_gamma   90.00
#
_symmetry.space_group_name_H-M   'P 1'
#
loop_
_entity.id
_entity.type
_entity.pdbx_description
1 polymer ?
#
loop_
_entity_poly.entity_id
_entity_poly.type
_entity_poly.pdbx_seq_one_letter_code
_entity_poly.pdbx_strand_id
1 'polypeptide(L)'
;MYARKAPHSDILQAAGNLLAQKVTASYGNITTDFTTPDAEMLTRLTRDVWQFSAAKNYQQMRDLTLALKDENGKLREFAAYKEAAGNICSKYNETWLRTEYDSSVAASQNAARWVDFQKDVNVIPNLVYQTVGDDHVRMAHQALDGIIRPLKDIFWNTHYPPNGWKCRCEVIQSFTGASGITKDIDLPNVAIPPLFRTNLAQTGLIYPKNHPYYNGVPKAEIRKAIAWLPAENTYQTVHLSTDIPIDINIMHNQGELANNLNVINDLTIAWEKKLKRVKLLPDIHEKDAGLKEKFLPDGYKLRNKKKNPDSVIVFKDKTQWVADFKYITGKGGNLALHIQDAYQKADYAIIKLANSATKLTQNQIERTVTGKMSTLEELKGVVVFNHEGKMIFELYK
;
A
#
# COMPACT_ATOMS: atom_id res chain seq x y z
N MET A 1 1.00 -14.54 -30.52
CA MET A 1 -0.47 -14.45 -30.33
C MET A 1 -0.91 -14.72 -28.87
N TYR A 2 -0.09 -14.37 -27.85
CA TYR A 2 -0.41 -14.55 -26.42
C TYR A 2 -0.94 -13.28 -25.73
N ALA A 3 -1.12 -12.18 -26.45
CA ALA A 3 -1.48 -10.87 -25.89
C ALA A 3 -2.97 -10.68 -25.52
N ARG A 4 -3.77 -11.76 -25.42
CA ARG A 4 -5.23 -11.67 -25.17
C ARG A 4 -5.81 -12.70 -24.20
N LYS A 5 -5.00 -13.56 -23.57
CA LYS A 5 -5.47 -14.46 -22.50
C LYS A 5 -4.91 -13.95 -21.17
N ALA A 6 -5.79 -13.75 -20.19
CA ALA A 6 -5.40 -13.42 -18.83
C ALA A 6 -4.36 -14.45 -18.34
N PRO A 7 -3.29 -14.03 -17.62
CA PRO A 7 -2.33 -14.98 -17.04
C PRO A 7 -3.09 -16.01 -16.19
N HIS A 8 -2.62 -17.26 -16.15
CA HIS A 8 -3.20 -18.34 -15.33
C HIS A 8 -3.49 -17.81 -13.92
N SER A 9 -4.77 -17.53 -13.67
CA SER A 9 -5.20 -16.71 -12.54
C SER A 9 -4.94 -17.39 -11.21
N ASP A 10 -4.84 -18.72 -11.20
CA ASP A 10 -4.90 -19.51 -9.97
C ASP A 10 -3.58 -19.53 -9.23
N ILE A 11 -2.43 -19.56 -9.93
CA ILE A 11 -1.11 -19.53 -9.29
C ILE A 11 -0.80 -18.14 -8.74
N LEU A 12 -1.08 -17.09 -9.52
CA LEU A 12 -0.95 -15.71 -9.08
C LEU A 12 -1.80 -15.45 -7.84
N GLN A 13 -3.07 -15.89 -7.86
CA GLN A 13 -3.96 -15.76 -6.72
C GLN A 13 -3.50 -16.58 -5.52
N ALA A 14 -3.09 -17.85 -5.72
CA ALA A 14 -2.63 -18.69 -4.62
C ALA A 14 -1.40 -18.09 -3.91
N ALA A 15 -0.40 -17.65 -4.68
CA ALA A 15 0.79 -17.00 -4.11
C ALA A 15 0.46 -15.66 -3.45
N GLY A 16 -0.29 -14.80 -4.14
CA GLY A 16 -0.68 -13.48 -3.63
C GLY A 16 -1.52 -13.58 -2.36
N ASN A 17 -2.53 -14.46 -2.34
CA ASN A 17 -3.39 -14.66 -1.18
C ASN A 17 -2.61 -15.23 0.01
N LEU A 18 -1.78 -16.26 -0.20
CA LEU A 18 -0.97 -16.86 0.87
C LEU A 18 -0.10 -15.81 1.56
N LEU A 19 0.61 -15.02 0.76
CA LEU A 19 1.54 -14.02 1.29
C LEU A 19 0.79 -12.82 1.89
N ALA A 20 -0.26 -12.32 1.24
CA ALA A 20 -1.07 -11.20 1.75
C ALA A 20 -1.73 -11.55 3.10
N GLN A 21 -2.30 -12.75 3.23
CA GLN A 21 -2.87 -13.23 4.49
C GLN A 21 -1.84 -13.23 5.63
N LYS A 22 -0.57 -13.55 5.33
CA LYS A 22 0.51 -13.56 6.33
C LYS A 22 0.98 -12.17 6.69
N VAL A 23 1.05 -11.26 5.72
CA VAL A 23 1.29 -9.84 5.99
C VAL A 23 0.20 -9.31 6.92
N THR A 24 -1.08 -9.57 6.63
CA THR A 24 -2.18 -9.16 7.51
C THR A 24 -2.09 -9.81 8.90
N ALA A 25 -1.85 -11.11 9.00
CA ALA A 25 -1.75 -11.82 10.28
C ALA A 25 -0.57 -11.34 11.15
N SER A 26 0.48 -10.78 10.55
CA SER A 26 1.64 -10.24 11.29
C SER A 26 1.31 -9.00 12.11
N TYR A 27 0.20 -8.31 11.79
CA TYR A 27 -0.32 -7.19 12.57
C TYR A 27 -1.20 -7.62 13.75
N GLY A 28 -1.37 -8.93 13.99
CA GLY A 28 -2.09 -9.49 15.15
C GLY A 28 -3.60 -9.68 14.93
N ASN A 29 -4.35 -9.92 16.02
CA ASN A 29 -5.81 -9.89 15.99
C ASN A 29 -6.23 -8.47 15.61
N ILE A 30 -6.84 -8.36 14.44
CA ILE A 30 -7.38 -7.14 13.83
C ILE A 30 -8.47 -6.59 14.76
N THR A 31 -8.08 -5.87 15.81
CA THR A 31 -8.99 -5.08 16.62
C THR A 31 -9.29 -3.75 15.93
N THR A 32 -10.38 -3.14 16.33
CA THR A 32 -11.12 -2.05 15.68
C THR A 32 -10.38 -0.70 15.58
N ASP A 33 -9.08 -0.63 15.86
CA ASP A 33 -8.34 0.64 15.94
C ASP A 33 -7.06 0.61 15.09
N PHE A 34 -7.20 0.30 13.79
CA PHE A 34 -6.11 0.56 12.86
C PHE A 34 -5.93 2.07 12.77
N THR A 35 -4.87 2.58 13.39
CA THR A 35 -4.48 3.97 13.19
C THR A 35 -4.13 4.18 11.71
N THR A 36 -4.33 5.39 11.18
CA THR A 36 -4.05 5.71 9.77
C THR A 36 -2.66 5.21 9.28
N PRO A 37 -1.58 5.32 10.07
CA PRO A 37 -0.27 4.76 9.70
C PRO A 37 -0.25 3.24 9.48
N ASP A 38 -0.98 2.46 10.30
CA ASP A 38 -1.04 1.00 10.18
C ASP A 38 -1.78 0.59 8.90
N ALA A 39 -2.94 1.21 8.66
CA ALA A 39 -3.73 0.98 7.44
C ALA A 39 -2.93 1.33 6.18
N GLU A 40 -2.18 2.43 6.21
CA GLU A 40 -1.31 2.84 5.11
C GLU A 40 -0.18 1.82 4.88
N MET A 41 0.56 1.46 5.92
CA MET A 41 1.67 0.51 5.81
C MET A 41 1.17 -0.84 5.29
N LEU A 42 0.11 -1.37 5.87
CA LEU A 42 -0.47 -2.65 5.50
C LEU A 42 -0.93 -2.66 4.03
N THR A 43 -1.54 -1.58 3.54
CA THR A 43 -1.90 -1.42 2.13
C THR A 43 -0.66 -1.47 1.23
N ARG A 44 0.43 -0.79 1.62
CA ARG A 44 1.70 -0.76 0.86
C ARG A 44 2.34 -2.14 0.77
N LEU A 45 2.45 -2.84 1.89
CA LEU A 45 3.02 -4.20 1.95
C LEU A 45 2.18 -5.19 1.13
N THR A 46 0.86 -5.12 1.25
CA THR A 46 -0.06 -5.98 0.49
C THR A 46 0.09 -5.75 -1.01
N ARG A 47 0.16 -4.49 -1.45
CA ARG A 47 0.43 -4.15 -2.85
C ARG A 47 1.76 -4.72 -3.34
N ASP A 48 2.82 -4.62 -2.55
CA ASP A 48 4.14 -5.13 -2.91
C ASP A 48 4.15 -6.66 -3.06
N VAL A 49 3.47 -7.38 -2.17
CA VAL A 49 3.27 -8.84 -2.30
C VAL A 49 2.58 -9.22 -3.61
N TRP A 50 1.55 -8.47 -4.02
CA TRP A 50 0.88 -8.71 -5.30
C TRP A 50 1.79 -8.40 -6.50
N GLN A 51 2.61 -7.35 -6.42
CA GLN A 51 3.61 -7.02 -7.44
C GLN A 51 4.67 -8.11 -7.56
N PHE A 52 5.15 -8.61 -6.43
CA PHE A 52 6.08 -9.73 -6.37
C PHE A 52 5.47 -11.00 -6.97
N SER A 53 4.22 -11.32 -6.61
CA SER A 53 3.52 -12.52 -7.10
C SER A 53 3.29 -12.45 -8.61
N ALA A 54 2.96 -11.26 -9.15
CA ALA A 54 2.86 -11.03 -10.58
C ALA A 54 4.21 -11.22 -11.29
N ALA A 55 5.29 -10.70 -10.72
CA ALA A 55 6.64 -10.86 -11.26
C ALA A 55 7.10 -12.32 -11.22
N LYS A 56 6.87 -13.04 -10.11
CA LYS A 56 7.12 -14.48 -9.97
C LYS A 56 6.43 -15.28 -11.07
N ASN A 57 5.13 -15.05 -11.25
CA ASN A 57 4.34 -15.75 -12.27
C ASN A 57 4.85 -15.46 -13.69
N TYR A 58 5.25 -14.21 -13.99
CA TYR A 58 5.86 -13.87 -15.27
C TYR A 58 7.15 -14.65 -15.52
N GLN A 59 8.05 -14.73 -14.52
CA GLN A 59 9.31 -15.46 -14.66
C GLN A 59 9.08 -16.96 -14.83
N GLN A 60 8.18 -17.55 -14.05
CA GLN A 60 7.83 -18.96 -14.20
C GLN A 60 7.31 -19.27 -15.62
N MET A 61 6.39 -18.45 -16.14
CA MET A 61 5.85 -18.63 -17.49
C MET A 61 6.90 -18.42 -18.58
N ARG A 62 7.81 -17.45 -18.39
CA ARG A 62 8.93 -17.21 -19.29
C ARG A 62 9.86 -18.42 -19.32
N ASP A 63 10.26 -18.93 -18.17
CA ASP A 63 11.18 -20.06 -18.06
C ASP A 63 10.55 -21.35 -18.64
N LEU A 64 9.26 -21.58 -18.40
CA LEU A 64 8.50 -22.66 -19.04
C LEU A 64 8.46 -22.53 -20.57
N THR A 65 8.33 -21.31 -21.08
CA THR A 65 8.34 -21.07 -22.54
C THR A 65 9.72 -21.31 -23.13
N LEU A 66 10.78 -20.87 -22.44
CA LEU A 66 12.17 -21.10 -22.87
C LEU A 66 12.53 -22.59 -22.84
N ALA A 67 12.00 -23.34 -21.89
CA ALA A 67 12.20 -24.78 -21.78
C ALA A 67 11.66 -25.60 -22.96
N LEU A 68 10.85 -25.01 -23.85
CA LEU A 68 10.43 -25.68 -25.10
C LEU A 68 11.62 -26.03 -25.99
N LYS A 69 12.73 -25.29 -25.89
CA LYS A 69 13.95 -25.53 -26.65
C LYS A 69 15.04 -26.11 -25.75
N ASP A 70 15.92 -26.92 -26.34
CA ASP A 70 17.16 -27.37 -25.71
C ASP A 70 18.26 -26.30 -25.77
N GLU A 71 19.44 -26.63 -25.24
CA GLU A 71 20.60 -25.74 -25.18
C GLU A 71 21.11 -25.33 -26.57
N ASN A 72 20.82 -26.14 -27.60
CA ASN A 72 21.17 -25.86 -28.99
C ASN A 72 20.06 -25.11 -29.75
N GLY A 73 18.96 -24.76 -29.06
CA GLY A 73 17.82 -24.06 -29.64
C GLY A 73 16.85 -24.96 -30.43
N LYS A 74 17.03 -26.29 -30.40
CA LYS A 74 16.14 -27.26 -31.04
C LYS A 74 14.93 -27.51 -30.15
N LEU A 75 13.75 -27.72 -30.75
CA LEU A 75 12.54 -28.07 -30.02
C LEU A 75 12.74 -29.40 -29.26
N ARG A 76 12.41 -29.41 -27.97
CA ARG A 76 12.43 -30.62 -27.15
C ARG A 76 11.27 -31.54 -27.51
N GLU A 77 11.51 -32.85 -27.41
CA GLU A 77 10.43 -33.84 -27.37
C GLU A 77 9.58 -33.68 -26.10
N PHE A 78 8.32 -34.09 -26.16
CA PHE A 78 7.35 -33.85 -25.08
C PHE A 78 7.81 -34.41 -23.72
N ALA A 79 8.42 -35.60 -23.67
CA ALA A 79 8.89 -36.19 -22.42
C ALA A 79 9.97 -35.33 -21.74
N ALA A 80 10.96 -34.87 -22.51
CA ALA A 80 12.04 -34.01 -22.01
C ALA A 80 11.53 -32.61 -21.64
N TYR A 81 10.54 -32.08 -22.37
CA TYR A 81 9.88 -30.83 -21.98
C TYR A 81 9.11 -30.99 -20.67
N LYS A 82 8.33 -32.07 -20.50
CA LYS A 82 7.54 -32.35 -19.31
C LYS A 82 8.43 -32.44 -18.06
N GLU A 83 9.57 -33.11 -18.16
CA GLU A 83 10.56 -33.18 -17.09
C GLU A 83 11.14 -31.80 -16.74
N ALA A 84 11.60 -31.05 -17.75
CA ALA A 84 12.13 -29.70 -17.55
C ALA A 84 11.10 -28.76 -16.92
N ALA A 85 9.85 -28.80 -17.40
CA ALA A 85 8.74 -28.03 -16.86
C ALA A 85 8.43 -28.42 -15.41
N GLY A 86 8.45 -29.71 -15.08
CA GLY A 86 8.28 -30.20 -13.70
C GLY A 86 9.33 -29.65 -12.75
N ASN A 87 10.60 -29.68 -13.16
CA ASN A 87 11.72 -29.13 -12.37
C ASN A 87 11.59 -27.61 -12.16
N ILE A 88 11.16 -26.87 -13.19
CA ILE A 88 10.88 -25.44 -13.08
C ILE A 88 9.74 -25.20 -12.07
N CYS A 89 8.63 -25.94 -12.19
CA CYS A 89 7.51 -25.80 -11.27
C CYS A 89 7.89 -26.09 -9.81
N SER A 90 8.62 -27.17 -9.54
CA SER A 90 9.10 -27.49 -8.18
C SER A 90 10.07 -26.41 -7.64
N LYS A 91 10.97 -25.89 -8.48
CA LYS A 91 11.88 -24.82 -8.08
C LYS A 91 11.13 -23.57 -7.59
N TYR A 92 10.14 -23.09 -8.36
CA TYR A 92 9.36 -21.90 -8.01
C TYR A 92 8.36 -22.13 -6.86
N ASN A 93 7.71 -23.29 -6.85
CA ASN A 93 6.53 -23.52 -6.00
C ASN A 93 6.78 -24.45 -4.80
N GLU A 94 7.99 -25.01 -4.66
CA GLU A 94 8.36 -25.83 -3.50
C GLU A 94 9.70 -25.32 -2.92
N THR A 95 10.76 -25.30 -3.71
CA THR A 95 12.12 -25.00 -3.24
C THR A 95 12.24 -23.55 -2.73
N TRP A 96 11.76 -22.59 -3.50
CA TRP A 96 11.81 -21.17 -3.12
C TRP A 96 10.66 -20.72 -2.25
N LEU A 97 9.52 -21.43 -2.30
CA LEU A 97 8.28 -21.03 -1.62
C LEU A 97 8.48 -20.79 -0.12
N ARG A 98 9.22 -21.67 0.56
CA ARG A 98 9.47 -21.51 2.00
C ARG A 98 10.27 -20.25 2.32
N THR A 99 11.27 -19.93 1.50
CA THR A 99 12.10 -18.74 1.69
C THR A 99 11.28 -17.48 1.43
N GLU A 100 10.45 -17.47 0.39
CA GLU A 100 9.53 -16.38 0.09
C GLU A 100 8.57 -16.12 1.25
N TYR A 101 8.00 -17.19 1.80
CA TYR A 101 7.13 -17.13 2.98
C TYR A 101 7.84 -16.55 4.21
N ASP A 102 9.00 -17.11 4.58
CA ASP A 102 9.73 -16.68 5.78
C ASP A 102 10.19 -15.21 5.65
N SER A 103 10.61 -14.79 4.45
CA SER A 103 10.95 -13.39 4.16
C SER A 103 9.76 -12.45 4.26
N SER A 104 8.58 -12.88 3.77
CA SER A 104 7.36 -12.08 3.91
C SER A 104 7.01 -11.84 5.37
N VAL A 105 7.04 -12.88 6.20
CA VAL A 105 6.75 -12.78 7.64
C VAL A 105 7.76 -11.88 8.35
N ALA A 106 9.05 -12.05 8.09
CA ALA A 106 10.08 -11.25 8.73
C ALA A 106 9.96 -9.76 8.34
N ALA A 107 9.74 -9.46 7.06
CA ALA A 107 9.60 -8.08 6.60
C ALA A 107 8.32 -7.42 7.13
N SER A 108 7.19 -8.13 7.18
CA SER A 108 5.93 -7.59 7.71
C SER A 108 5.99 -7.29 9.21
N GLN A 109 6.60 -8.17 10.01
CA GLN A 109 6.78 -7.94 11.45
C GLN A 109 7.67 -6.72 11.73
N ASN A 110 8.75 -6.58 10.97
CA ASN A 110 9.64 -5.43 11.08
C ASN A 110 8.96 -4.13 10.61
N ALA A 111 8.10 -4.19 9.58
CA ALA A 111 7.31 -3.06 9.13
C ALA A 111 6.26 -2.61 10.17
N ALA A 112 5.58 -3.55 10.84
CA ALA A 112 4.67 -3.23 11.94
C ALA A 112 5.39 -2.50 13.08
N ARG A 113 6.52 -3.05 13.55
CA ARG A 113 7.34 -2.41 14.58
C ARG A 113 7.81 -1.02 14.19
N TRP A 114 8.22 -0.82 12.94
CA TRP A 114 8.63 0.50 12.44
C TRP A 114 7.51 1.54 12.49
N VAL A 115 6.25 1.13 12.30
CA VAL A 115 5.10 2.03 12.48
C VAL A 115 4.94 2.39 13.96
N ASP A 116 5.04 1.42 14.86
CA ASP A 116 4.96 1.67 16.31
C ASP A 116 6.09 2.59 16.79
N PHE A 117 7.32 2.38 16.31
CA PHE A 117 8.45 3.23 16.64
C PHE A 117 8.24 4.69 16.23
N GLN A 118 7.55 4.92 15.10
CA GLN A 118 7.22 6.27 14.65
C GLN A 118 6.16 6.94 15.52
N LYS A 119 5.18 6.17 16.06
CA LYS A 119 4.18 6.70 17.00
C LYS A 119 4.85 7.25 18.26
N ASP A 120 5.84 6.53 18.76
CA ASP A 120 6.49 6.80 20.04
C ASP A 120 7.79 7.61 19.93
N VAL A 121 8.20 8.02 18.73
CA VAL A 121 9.51 8.66 18.47
C VAL A 121 9.77 9.90 19.32
N ASN A 122 8.71 10.61 19.75
CA ASN A 122 8.82 11.80 20.59
C ASN A 122 9.10 11.47 22.06
N VAL A 123 8.82 10.23 22.49
CA VAL A 123 8.99 9.74 23.86
C VAL A 123 10.20 8.81 23.96
N ILE A 124 10.35 7.88 23.01
CA ILE A 124 11.44 6.90 22.96
C ILE A 124 12.11 6.98 21.57
N PRO A 125 13.04 7.93 21.36
CA PRO A 125 13.58 8.25 20.04
C PRO A 125 14.64 7.26 19.55
N ASN A 126 15.16 6.41 20.42
CA ASN A 126 16.30 5.53 20.14
C ASN A 126 15.85 4.09 19.92
N LEU A 127 16.56 3.40 19.03
CA LEU A 127 16.36 1.99 18.70
C LEU A 127 17.65 1.22 18.99
N VAL A 128 17.52 -0.06 19.38
CA VAL A 128 18.65 -0.98 19.55
C VAL A 128 18.49 -2.19 18.63
N TYR A 129 19.56 -2.55 17.94
CA TYR A 129 19.62 -3.76 17.12
C TYR A 129 19.85 -4.98 18.01
N GLN A 130 19.06 -6.03 17.80
CA GLN A 130 19.12 -7.25 18.60
C GLN A 130 19.12 -8.48 17.70
N THR A 131 19.89 -9.47 18.09
CA THR A 131 19.93 -10.81 17.51
C THR A 131 19.36 -11.82 18.51
N VAL A 132 18.89 -12.96 18.02
CA VAL A 132 18.48 -14.08 18.90
C VAL A 132 19.69 -14.70 19.64
N GLY A 133 20.93 -14.43 19.21
CA GLY A 133 22.16 -14.88 19.87
C GLY A 133 22.45 -16.38 19.75
N ASP A 134 21.79 -17.10 18.83
CA ASP A 134 22.05 -18.51 18.56
C ASP A 134 23.11 -18.72 17.46
N ASP A 135 23.60 -19.96 17.34
CA ASP A 135 24.63 -20.35 16.37
C ASP A 135 24.18 -20.25 14.90
N HIS A 136 22.91 -19.95 14.63
CA HIS A 136 22.40 -19.72 13.27
C HIS A 136 22.45 -18.23 12.88
N VAL A 137 22.75 -17.34 13.82
CA VAL A 137 22.99 -15.92 13.54
C VAL A 137 24.34 -15.80 12.81
N ARG A 138 24.33 -15.09 11.67
CA ARG A 138 25.57 -14.83 10.92
C ARG A 138 26.46 -13.91 11.75
N MET A 139 27.77 -14.18 11.81
CA MET A 139 28.73 -13.31 12.53
C MET A 139 28.63 -11.83 12.15
N ALA A 140 28.38 -11.56 10.86
CA ALA A 140 28.15 -10.22 10.35
C ALA A 140 26.95 -9.51 11.02
N HIS A 141 25.88 -10.26 11.32
CA HIS A 141 24.71 -9.74 12.02
C HIS A 141 24.94 -9.68 13.54
N GLN A 142 25.68 -10.65 14.11
CA GLN A 142 26.05 -10.65 15.53
C GLN A 142 26.89 -9.41 15.90
N ALA A 143 27.75 -8.93 15.00
CA ALA A 143 28.51 -7.70 15.20
C ALA A 143 27.62 -6.45 15.36
N LEU A 144 26.38 -6.48 14.87
CA LEU A 144 25.43 -5.38 15.01
C LEU A 144 24.65 -5.44 16.33
N ASP A 145 24.75 -6.54 17.09
CA ASP A 145 24.02 -6.72 18.34
C ASP A 145 24.39 -5.64 19.36
N GLY A 146 23.37 -4.99 19.93
CA GLY A 146 23.55 -3.91 20.91
C GLY A 146 23.83 -2.53 20.31
N ILE A 147 23.89 -2.36 18.98
CA ILE A 147 24.02 -1.02 18.37
C ILE A 147 22.77 -0.20 18.66
N ILE A 148 22.97 0.96 19.30
CA ILE A 148 21.91 1.92 19.65
C ILE A 148 22.02 3.15 18.75
N ARG A 149 20.97 3.45 17.99
CA ARG A 149 20.90 4.64 17.12
C ARG A 149 19.51 5.30 17.17
N PRO A 150 19.43 6.63 17.05
CA PRO A 150 18.14 7.31 16.89
C PRO A 150 17.33 6.75 15.71
N LEU A 151 16.01 6.73 15.80
CA LEU A 151 15.12 6.22 14.75
C LEU A 151 15.38 6.86 13.38
N LYS A 152 15.66 8.16 13.37
CA LYS A 152 15.89 8.96 12.15
C LYS A 152 17.33 8.87 11.61
N ASP A 153 18.18 8.05 12.23
CA ASP A 153 19.56 7.88 11.81
C ASP A 153 19.68 7.10 10.49
N ILE A 154 20.62 7.52 9.63
CA ILE A 154 20.82 6.90 8.31
C ILE A 154 21.31 5.44 8.40
N PHE A 155 21.85 5.01 9.54
CA PHE A 155 22.23 3.62 9.81
C PHE A 155 21.08 2.66 9.49
N TRP A 156 19.85 3.03 9.87
CA TRP A 156 18.66 2.21 9.65
C TRP A 156 18.27 2.09 8.19
N ASN A 157 18.70 2.99 7.30
CA ASN A 157 18.38 2.91 5.87
C ASN A 157 18.94 1.63 5.22
N THR A 158 20.00 1.04 5.78
CA THR A 158 20.68 -0.12 5.21
C THR A 158 20.85 -1.30 6.15
N HIS A 159 20.74 -1.10 7.47
CA HIS A 159 20.96 -2.14 8.48
C HIS A 159 19.69 -2.54 9.23
N TYR A 160 18.53 -1.95 8.93
CA TYR A 160 17.28 -2.38 9.55
C TYR A 160 16.85 -3.76 9.01
N PRO A 161 16.57 -4.76 9.88
CA PRO A 161 16.21 -6.12 9.45
C PRO A 161 14.98 -6.18 8.53
N PRO A 162 14.88 -7.20 7.66
CA PRO A 162 15.80 -8.33 7.52
C PRO A 162 17.08 -8.02 6.71
N ASN A 163 18.23 -8.43 7.24
CA ASN A 163 19.57 -8.20 6.64
C ASN A 163 20.09 -9.40 5.81
N GLY A 164 19.20 -10.32 5.44
CA GLY A 164 19.54 -11.56 4.73
C GLY A 164 18.38 -12.55 4.72
N TRP A 165 18.47 -13.60 3.90
CA TRP A 165 17.52 -14.71 3.94
C TRP A 165 17.53 -15.38 5.32
N LYS A 166 16.34 -15.71 5.86
CA LYS A 166 16.19 -16.30 7.21
C LYS A 166 16.89 -15.47 8.29
N CYS A 167 16.86 -14.13 8.19
CA CYS A 167 17.40 -13.25 9.21
C CYS A 167 16.68 -13.50 10.56
N ARG A 168 17.45 -13.57 11.64
CA ARG A 168 17.00 -13.82 13.02
C ARG A 168 17.30 -12.61 13.89
N CYS A 169 17.16 -11.43 13.32
CA CYS A 169 17.47 -10.17 13.96
C CYS A 169 16.22 -9.31 14.00
N GLU A 170 16.15 -8.48 15.02
CA GLU A 170 15.11 -7.51 15.22
C GLU A 170 15.69 -6.19 15.71
N VAL A 171 14.82 -5.20 15.80
CA VAL A 171 15.12 -3.92 16.40
C VAL A 171 14.01 -3.68 17.42
N ILE A 172 14.38 -3.15 18.58
CA ILE A 172 13.44 -2.76 19.63
C ILE A 172 13.73 -1.32 20.06
N GLN A 173 12.78 -0.70 20.74
CA GLN A 173 12.99 0.62 21.32
C GLN A 173 13.96 0.56 22.50
N SER A 174 14.79 1.58 22.59
CA SER A 174 15.77 1.72 23.65
C SER A 174 15.45 2.96 24.50
N PHE A 175 15.33 2.75 25.81
CA PHE A 175 15.16 3.81 26.79
C PHE A 175 16.48 4.52 27.15
N THR A 176 17.60 4.11 26.54
CA THR A 176 18.88 4.73 26.82
C THR A 176 18.90 6.18 26.32
N GLY A 177 19.35 7.09 27.17
CA GLY A 177 19.53 8.50 26.83
C GLY A 177 20.65 8.73 25.80
N ALA A 178 20.89 9.99 25.45
CA ALA A 178 21.85 10.37 24.39
C ALA A 178 23.29 9.82 24.60
N SER A 179 23.71 9.62 25.84
CA SER A 179 25.03 9.04 26.17
C SER A 179 25.19 7.57 25.79
N GLY A 180 24.09 6.85 25.58
CA GLY A 180 24.08 5.44 25.17
C GLY A 180 24.07 5.21 23.66
N ILE A 181 24.03 6.27 22.85
CA ILE A 181 24.05 6.15 21.39
C ILE A 181 25.44 5.66 20.95
N THR A 182 25.47 4.59 20.15
CA THR A 182 26.69 4.09 19.53
C THR A 182 27.23 5.12 18.55
N LYS A 183 28.49 5.54 18.71
CA LYS A 183 29.11 6.56 17.86
C LYS A 183 29.52 5.95 16.52
N ASP A 184 29.65 6.78 15.49
CA ASP A 184 30.03 6.33 14.14
C ASP A 184 31.37 5.58 14.11
N ILE A 185 32.33 6.00 14.95
CA ILE A 185 33.65 5.35 15.07
C ILE A 185 33.58 3.94 15.64
N ASP A 186 32.52 3.62 16.38
CA ASP A 186 32.31 2.33 17.03
C ASP A 186 31.41 1.41 16.18
N LEU A 187 30.91 1.88 15.03
CA LEU A 187 30.08 1.06 14.14
C LEU A 187 30.94 0.02 13.41
N PRO A 188 30.56 -1.26 13.44
CA PRO A 188 31.28 -2.30 12.72
C PRO A 188 31.05 -2.15 11.22
N ASN A 189 32.09 -2.43 10.43
CA ASN A 189 31.96 -2.47 8.98
C ASN A 189 31.34 -3.80 8.53
N VAL A 190 30.01 -3.84 8.49
CA VAL A 190 29.24 -5.04 8.12
C VAL A 190 28.70 -4.89 6.69
N ALA A 191 29.13 -5.78 5.80
CA ALA A 191 28.62 -5.80 4.43
C ALA A 191 27.24 -6.47 4.35
N ILE A 192 26.18 -5.65 4.32
CA ILE A 192 24.82 -6.14 4.02
C ILE A 192 24.71 -6.46 2.52
N PRO A 193 24.19 -7.65 2.13
CA PRO A 193 24.04 -7.99 0.72
C PRO A 193 23.19 -6.96 -0.03
N PRO A 194 23.49 -6.63 -1.31
CA PRO A 194 22.81 -5.55 -2.04
C PRO A 194 21.28 -5.67 -2.10
N LEU A 195 20.74 -6.89 -2.07
CA LEU A 195 19.30 -7.13 -2.04
C LEU A 195 18.66 -6.61 -0.74
N PHE A 196 19.35 -6.73 0.40
CA PHE A 196 18.84 -6.38 1.73
C PHE A 196 19.30 -5.02 2.22
N ARG A 197 20.07 -4.28 1.41
CA ARG A 197 20.61 -2.96 1.76
C ARG A 197 19.55 -1.87 1.54
N THR A 198 18.37 -2.06 2.10
CA THR A 198 17.25 -1.12 2.05
C THR A 198 16.35 -1.41 3.24
N ASN A 199 15.98 -0.36 3.97
CA ASN A 199 14.97 -0.46 5.01
C ASN A 199 13.60 -0.75 4.39
N LEU A 200 13.25 -2.03 4.34
CA LEU A 200 11.98 -2.52 3.81
C LEU A 200 10.78 -1.94 4.59
N ALA A 201 10.93 -1.82 5.91
CA ALA A 201 9.91 -1.26 6.78
C ALA A 201 9.65 0.23 6.51
N GLN A 202 10.71 1.05 6.43
CA GLN A 202 10.59 2.47 6.09
C GLN A 202 10.03 2.70 4.68
N THR A 203 10.37 1.83 3.74
CA THR A 203 9.92 1.95 2.33
C THR A 203 8.53 1.36 2.09
N GLY A 204 7.99 0.58 3.03
CA GLY A 204 6.72 -0.13 2.88
C GLY A 204 6.80 -1.23 1.82
N LEU A 205 7.90 -1.97 1.79
CA LEU A 205 8.13 -3.09 0.88
C LEU A 205 8.30 -4.38 1.69
N ILE A 206 7.90 -5.50 1.09
CA ILE A 206 8.27 -6.85 1.56
C ILE A 206 9.45 -7.37 0.72
N TYR A 207 9.40 -7.12 -0.58
CA TYR A 207 10.42 -7.49 -1.53
C TYR A 207 11.01 -6.23 -2.17
N PRO A 208 12.33 -6.06 -2.14
CA PRO A 208 12.98 -4.86 -2.67
C PRO A 208 12.83 -4.78 -4.20
N LYS A 209 12.84 -3.57 -4.74
CA LYS A 209 12.65 -3.33 -6.19
C LYS A 209 13.74 -3.94 -7.08
N ASN A 210 14.91 -4.23 -6.53
CA ASN A 210 16.01 -4.94 -7.21
C ASN A 210 15.93 -6.48 -7.06
N HIS A 211 14.80 -7.02 -6.58
CA HIS A 211 14.61 -8.46 -6.49
C HIS A 211 14.71 -9.13 -7.88
N PRO A 212 15.41 -10.27 -8.03
CA PRO A 212 15.64 -10.92 -9.32
C PRO A 212 14.38 -11.20 -10.15
N TYR A 213 13.23 -11.43 -9.51
CA TYR A 213 11.96 -11.62 -10.22
C TYR A 213 11.52 -10.41 -11.03
N TYR A 214 11.95 -9.20 -10.69
CA TYR A 214 11.60 -8.01 -11.48
C TYR A 214 12.47 -7.85 -12.73
N ASN A 215 13.55 -8.62 -12.88
CA ASN A 215 14.49 -8.49 -14.00
C ASN A 215 13.81 -8.83 -15.34
N GLY A 216 13.82 -7.87 -16.26
CA GLY A 216 13.24 -8.04 -17.60
C GLY A 216 11.71 -8.14 -17.63
N VAL A 217 11.01 -7.87 -16.52
CA VAL A 217 9.55 -7.82 -16.49
C VAL A 217 9.08 -6.44 -16.95
N PRO A 218 8.28 -6.32 -18.03
CA PRO A 218 7.75 -5.03 -18.44
C PRO A 218 6.81 -4.48 -17.36
N LYS A 219 7.01 -3.22 -16.96
CA LYS A 219 6.15 -2.55 -15.94
C LYS A 219 4.65 -2.62 -16.26
N ALA A 220 4.31 -2.61 -17.55
CA ALA A 220 2.92 -2.73 -17.99
C ALA A 220 2.29 -4.08 -17.64
N GLU A 221 3.06 -5.17 -17.63
CA GLU A 221 2.56 -6.51 -17.34
C GLU A 221 2.28 -6.70 -15.85
N ILE A 222 3.13 -6.17 -14.96
CA ILE A 222 2.85 -6.15 -13.51
C ILE A 222 1.57 -5.36 -13.22
N ARG A 223 1.45 -4.16 -13.81
CA ARG A 223 0.27 -3.31 -13.64
C ARG A 223 -1.02 -4.00 -14.10
N LYS A 224 -0.99 -4.64 -15.28
CA LYS A 224 -2.15 -5.40 -15.78
C LYS A 224 -2.44 -6.60 -14.87
N ALA A 225 -1.44 -7.40 -14.50
CA ALA A 225 -1.66 -8.58 -13.67
C ALA A 225 -2.45 -8.25 -12.39
N ILE A 226 -2.14 -7.12 -11.75
CA ILE A 226 -2.82 -6.67 -10.52
C ILE A 226 -4.22 -6.10 -10.83
N ALA A 227 -4.37 -5.27 -11.86
CA ALA A 227 -5.65 -4.65 -12.20
C ALA A 227 -6.72 -5.69 -12.62
N TRP A 228 -6.28 -6.83 -13.14
CA TRP A 228 -7.15 -7.93 -13.57
C TRP A 228 -7.48 -8.93 -12.45
N LEU A 229 -6.91 -8.79 -11.24
CA LEU A 229 -7.27 -9.63 -10.09
C LEU A 229 -8.78 -9.54 -9.79
N PRO A 230 -9.41 -10.62 -9.29
CA PRO A 230 -10.77 -10.56 -8.78
C PRO A 230 -10.93 -9.44 -7.75
N ALA A 231 -12.12 -8.82 -7.70
CA ALA A 231 -12.34 -7.61 -6.90
C ALA A 231 -12.01 -7.87 -5.41
N GLU A 232 -12.40 -9.02 -4.88
CA GLU A 232 -12.11 -9.50 -3.53
C GLU A 232 -10.61 -9.52 -3.19
N ASN A 233 -9.73 -9.76 -4.17
CA ASN A 233 -8.28 -9.78 -3.97
C ASN A 233 -7.63 -8.40 -4.15
N THR A 234 -8.38 -7.43 -4.68
CA THR A 234 -7.89 -6.06 -4.90
C THR A 234 -8.19 -5.12 -3.74
N TYR A 235 -9.03 -5.54 -2.79
CA TYR A 235 -9.45 -4.74 -1.66
C TYR A 235 -8.98 -5.33 -0.34
N GLN A 236 -8.60 -4.43 0.56
CA GLN A 236 -8.36 -4.73 1.95
C GLN A 236 -9.32 -3.90 2.79
N THR A 237 -10.08 -4.56 3.67
CA THR A 237 -11.00 -3.87 4.57
C THR A 237 -10.29 -3.51 5.88
N VAL A 238 -10.40 -2.26 6.29
CA VAL A 238 -9.95 -1.75 7.59
C VAL A 238 -11.10 -1.05 8.31
N HIS A 239 -10.94 -0.87 9.62
CA HIS A 239 -11.83 -0.05 10.46
C HIS A 239 -10.96 0.99 11.16
N LEU A 240 -11.42 2.24 11.19
CA LEU A 240 -10.77 3.35 11.90
C LEU A 240 -11.56 3.62 13.20
N SER A 241 -11.91 4.88 13.50
CA SER A 241 -12.65 5.23 14.72
C SER A 241 -14.10 4.73 14.81
N THR A 242 -14.60 4.01 13.80
CA THR A 242 -15.97 3.48 13.76
C THR A 242 -15.97 2.06 13.17
N ASP A 243 -17.06 1.31 13.41
CA ASP A 243 -17.27 -0.02 12.82
C ASP A 243 -17.68 0.02 11.33
N ILE A 244 -17.68 1.19 10.68
CA ILE A 244 -17.95 1.28 9.25
C ILE A 244 -16.74 0.75 8.47
N PRO A 245 -16.91 -0.30 7.64
CA PRO A 245 -15.79 -0.85 6.90
C PRO A 245 -15.32 0.11 5.80
N ILE A 246 -14.01 0.24 5.70
CA ILE A 246 -13.31 1.02 4.68
C ILE A 246 -12.51 0.05 3.80
N ASP A 247 -12.96 -0.14 2.57
CA ASP A 247 -12.29 -1.03 1.61
C ASP A 247 -11.24 -0.23 0.82
N ILE A 248 -9.97 -0.49 1.08
CA ILE A 248 -8.85 0.16 0.40
C ILE A 248 -8.41 -0.69 -0.78
N ASN A 249 -8.45 -0.16 -2.00
CA ASN A 249 -7.88 -0.86 -3.13
C ASN A 249 -6.35 -0.84 -3.06
N ILE A 250 -5.68 -1.97 -3.27
CA ILE A 250 -4.20 -2.09 -3.25
C ILE A 250 -3.52 -1.20 -4.29
N MET A 251 -4.23 -0.78 -5.34
CA MET A 251 -3.75 0.15 -6.37
C MET A 251 -4.15 1.61 -6.11
N HIS A 252 -4.76 1.94 -4.96
CA HIS A 252 -5.06 3.33 -4.62
C HIS A 252 -3.78 4.19 -4.62
N ASN A 253 -3.94 5.50 -4.87
CA ASN A 253 -2.82 6.42 -4.94
C ASN A 253 -2.12 6.54 -3.59
N GLN A 254 -0.87 6.08 -3.50
CA GLN A 254 -0.09 6.10 -2.26
C GLN A 254 0.20 7.52 -1.75
N GLY A 255 0.28 8.51 -2.64
CA GLY A 255 0.50 9.91 -2.26
C GLY A 255 -0.74 10.58 -1.66
N GLU A 256 -1.93 10.02 -1.91
CA GLU A 256 -3.20 10.55 -1.42
C GLU A 256 -3.80 9.69 -0.29
N LEU A 257 -3.37 8.42 -0.13
CA LEU A 257 -3.95 7.45 0.79
C LEU A 257 -4.09 7.97 2.23
N ALA A 258 -3.02 8.49 2.83
CA ALA A 258 -3.05 8.99 4.20
C ALA A 258 -4.07 10.13 4.38
N ASN A 259 -4.09 11.06 3.43
CA ASN A 259 -5.01 12.20 3.44
C ASN A 259 -6.46 11.76 3.21
N ASN A 260 -6.67 10.80 2.31
CA ASN A 260 -7.98 10.23 2.01
C ASN A 260 -8.53 9.48 3.22
N LEU A 261 -7.72 8.68 3.92
CA LEU A 261 -8.12 8.03 5.17
C LEU A 261 -8.47 9.04 6.27
N ASN A 262 -7.75 10.16 6.36
CA ASN A 262 -8.08 11.25 7.29
C ASN A 262 -9.45 11.89 6.99
N VAL A 263 -9.79 12.09 5.71
CA VAL A 263 -11.12 12.58 5.30
C VAL A 263 -12.19 11.54 5.59
N ILE A 264 -11.92 10.26 5.30
CA ILE A 264 -12.86 9.16 5.53
C ILE A 264 -13.16 9.00 7.02
N ASN A 265 -12.16 9.12 7.90
CA ASN A 265 -12.39 8.97 9.34
C ASN A 265 -13.46 9.95 9.85
N ASP A 266 -13.29 11.24 9.52
CA ASP A 266 -14.27 12.28 9.88
C ASP A 266 -15.64 12.02 9.24
N LEU A 267 -15.64 11.58 7.98
CA LEU A 267 -16.85 11.23 7.26
C LEU A 267 -17.64 10.10 7.95
N THR A 268 -16.94 9.04 8.36
CA THR A 268 -17.53 7.88 9.04
C THR A 268 -18.09 8.25 10.41
N ILE A 269 -17.44 9.16 11.14
CA ILE A 269 -17.95 9.69 12.41
C ILE A 269 -19.20 10.54 12.15
N ALA A 270 -19.14 11.49 11.22
CA ALA A 270 -20.24 12.42 10.98
C ALA A 270 -21.50 11.73 10.38
N TRP A 271 -21.32 10.65 9.63
CA TRP A 271 -22.40 9.91 8.98
C TRP A 271 -22.54 8.46 9.46
N GLU A 272 -22.15 8.18 10.70
CA GLU A 272 -22.16 6.83 11.30
C GLU A 272 -23.50 6.09 11.09
N LYS A 273 -24.61 6.81 11.25
CA LYS A 273 -25.96 6.25 11.09
C LYS A 273 -26.37 6.04 9.64
N LYS A 274 -25.76 6.74 8.68
CA LYS A 274 -26.14 6.77 7.25
C LYS A 274 -25.28 5.83 6.39
N LEU A 275 -23.99 5.71 6.70
CA LEU A 275 -23.05 4.97 5.88
C LEU A 275 -23.12 3.47 6.12
N LYS A 276 -22.94 2.72 5.03
CA LYS A 276 -22.73 1.27 5.05
C LYS A 276 -21.26 0.93 4.90
N ARG A 277 -20.55 1.61 4.00
CA ARG A 277 -19.10 1.46 3.77
C ARG A 277 -18.53 2.57 2.90
N VAL A 278 -17.20 2.72 2.90
CA VAL A 278 -16.47 3.56 1.96
C VAL A 278 -15.45 2.71 1.21
N LYS A 279 -15.37 2.83 -0.11
CA LYS A 279 -14.40 2.12 -0.94
C LYS A 279 -13.44 3.11 -1.57
N LEU A 280 -12.14 3.01 -1.30
CA LEU A 280 -11.11 3.75 -2.02
C LEU A 280 -10.79 3.05 -3.35
N LEU A 281 -10.77 3.81 -4.43
CA LEU A 281 -10.66 3.29 -5.80
C LEU A 281 -9.21 3.19 -6.28
N PRO A 282 -8.91 2.31 -7.25
CA PRO A 282 -7.57 2.19 -7.80
C PRO A 282 -7.15 3.42 -8.63
N ASP A 283 -5.87 3.77 -8.58
CA ASP A 283 -5.26 4.72 -9.50
C ASP A 283 -4.88 4.02 -10.81
N ILE A 284 -5.81 4.04 -11.78
CA ILE A 284 -5.65 3.37 -13.07
C ILE A 284 -5.07 4.35 -14.08
N HIS A 285 -3.93 3.96 -14.64
CA HIS A 285 -3.25 4.69 -15.71
C HIS A 285 -4.14 4.82 -16.96
N GLU A 286 -4.10 5.96 -17.66
CA GLU A 286 -5.00 6.31 -18.77
C GLU A 286 -5.05 5.27 -19.92
N LYS A 287 -3.93 4.60 -20.22
CA LYS A 287 -3.84 3.51 -21.22
C LYS A 287 -4.71 2.29 -20.89
N ASP A 288 -5.10 2.11 -19.63
CA ASP A 288 -5.94 1.01 -19.18
C ASP A 288 -7.32 1.52 -18.71
N ALA A 289 -7.76 2.68 -19.21
CA ALA A 289 -8.98 3.34 -18.73
C ALA A 289 -10.25 2.47 -18.78
N GLY A 290 -10.32 1.48 -19.68
CA GLY A 290 -11.42 0.51 -19.72
C GLY A 290 -11.56 -0.34 -18.46
N LEU A 291 -10.51 -0.44 -17.63
CA LEU A 291 -10.58 -1.16 -16.35
C LEU A 291 -11.29 -0.36 -15.25
N LYS A 292 -11.48 0.96 -15.42
CA LYS A 292 -12.11 1.81 -14.40
C LYS A 292 -13.57 1.45 -14.15
N GLU A 293 -14.29 1.06 -15.20
CA GLU A 293 -15.71 0.69 -15.12
C GLU A 293 -15.96 -0.48 -14.15
N LYS A 294 -14.99 -1.39 -13.99
CA LYS A 294 -15.05 -2.50 -13.03
C LYS A 294 -15.20 -2.04 -11.56
N PHE A 295 -14.72 -0.84 -11.24
CA PHE A 295 -14.65 -0.35 -9.86
C PHE A 295 -15.70 0.73 -9.55
N LEU A 296 -16.46 1.15 -10.56
CA LEU A 296 -17.45 2.22 -10.45
C LEU A 296 -18.87 1.64 -10.39
N PRO A 297 -19.85 2.40 -9.86
CA PRO A 297 -21.25 1.96 -9.87
C PRO A 297 -21.76 1.71 -11.29
N ASP A 298 -22.67 0.75 -11.45
CA ASP A 298 -23.26 0.42 -12.74
C ASP A 298 -23.89 1.64 -13.40
N GLY A 299 -23.54 1.86 -14.67
CA GLY A 299 -24.01 3.02 -15.44
C GLY A 299 -23.35 4.35 -15.11
N TYR A 300 -22.40 4.40 -14.17
CA TYR A 300 -21.66 5.62 -13.86
C TYR A 300 -20.77 6.04 -15.05
N LYS A 301 -20.88 7.30 -15.46
CA LYS A 301 -20.09 7.88 -16.54
C LYS A 301 -19.04 8.84 -15.98
N LEU A 302 -17.77 8.49 -16.16
CA LEU A 302 -16.66 9.38 -15.80
C LEU A 302 -16.69 10.64 -16.67
N ARG A 303 -16.72 11.82 -16.03
CA ARG A 303 -16.55 13.10 -16.72
C ARG A 303 -15.19 13.19 -17.43
N ASN A 304 -14.12 12.81 -16.75
CA ASN A 304 -12.77 12.80 -17.33
C ASN A 304 -12.15 11.40 -17.28
N LYS A 305 -12.13 10.71 -18.43
CA LYS A 305 -11.58 9.34 -18.55
C LYS A 305 -10.10 9.23 -18.18
N LYS A 306 -9.33 10.33 -18.22
CA LYS A 306 -7.91 10.34 -17.83
C LYS A 306 -7.70 10.44 -16.32
N LYS A 307 -8.74 10.83 -15.58
CA LYS A 307 -8.69 11.00 -14.12
C LYS A 307 -9.28 9.81 -13.39
N ASN A 308 -8.95 9.69 -12.12
CA ASN A 308 -9.45 8.64 -11.23
C ASN A 308 -10.19 9.32 -10.06
N PRO A 309 -11.47 9.00 -9.82
CA PRO A 309 -12.12 9.38 -8.58
C PRO A 309 -11.49 8.62 -7.41
N ASP A 310 -11.50 9.24 -6.23
CA ASP A 310 -10.86 8.65 -5.06
C ASP A 310 -11.70 7.53 -4.44
N SER A 311 -13.03 7.64 -4.47
CA SER A 311 -13.89 6.74 -3.70
C SER A 311 -15.28 6.47 -4.29
N VAL A 312 -15.86 5.37 -3.82
CA VAL A 312 -17.31 5.14 -3.80
C VAL A 312 -17.78 5.05 -2.35
N ILE A 313 -18.66 5.97 -1.95
CA ILE A 313 -19.32 5.97 -0.64
C ILE A 313 -20.65 5.25 -0.79
N VAL A 314 -20.89 4.23 0.03
CA VAL A 314 -22.11 3.41 -0.01
C VAL A 314 -22.94 3.66 1.24
N PHE A 315 -24.19 4.06 1.04
CA PHE A 315 -25.16 4.35 2.10
C PHE A 315 -26.00 3.11 2.44
N LYS A 316 -26.63 3.11 3.61
CA LYS A 316 -27.48 1.98 4.08
C LYS A 316 -28.72 1.77 3.20
N ASP A 317 -29.24 2.82 2.58
CA ASP A 317 -30.33 2.79 1.60
C ASP A 317 -29.89 2.28 0.21
N LYS A 318 -28.62 1.86 0.07
CA LYS A 318 -27.96 1.40 -1.17
C LYS A 318 -27.60 2.50 -2.16
N THR A 319 -27.83 3.77 -1.84
CA THR A 319 -27.32 4.89 -2.62
C THR A 319 -25.79 4.83 -2.66
N GLN A 320 -25.20 5.17 -3.82
CA GLN A 320 -23.75 5.20 -4.01
C GLN A 320 -23.31 6.55 -4.54
N TRP A 321 -22.33 7.17 -3.87
CA TRP A 321 -21.71 8.41 -4.32
C TRP A 321 -20.30 8.12 -4.82
N VAL A 322 -20.02 8.51 -6.05
CA VAL A 322 -18.63 8.59 -6.54
C VAL A 322 -18.08 9.93 -6.09
N ALA A 323 -17.07 9.91 -5.23
CA ALA A 323 -16.56 11.10 -4.56
C ALA A 323 -15.03 11.25 -4.71
N ASP A 324 -14.60 12.50 -4.77
CA ASP A 324 -13.20 12.89 -4.73
C ASP A 324 -12.91 13.65 -3.44
N PHE A 325 -11.75 13.36 -2.84
CA PHE A 325 -11.38 13.87 -1.54
C PHE A 325 -10.33 14.99 -1.68
N LYS A 326 -10.46 16.02 -0.84
CA LYS A 326 -9.50 17.11 -0.79
C LYS A 326 -9.07 17.38 0.63
N TYR A 327 -7.79 17.20 0.89
CA TYR A 327 -7.16 17.53 2.16
C TYR A 327 -6.33 18.81 1.99
N ILE A 328 -6.85 19.93 2.49
CA ILE A 328 -6.30 21.26 2.25
C ILE A 328 -5.45 21.69 3.46
N THR A 329 -4.13 21.67 3.30
CA THR A 329 -3.15 22.04 4.35
C THR A 329 -2.81 23.54 4.38
N GLY A 330 -3.10 24.28 3.31
CA GLY A 330 -2.89 25.73 3.23
C GLY A 330 -3.93 26.53 4.03
N LYS A 331 -3.83 27.87 4.00
CA LYS A 331 -4.74 28.80 4.70
C LYS A 331 -6.20 28.82 4.18
N GLY A 332 -6.60 27.86 3.35
CA GLY A 332 -7.93 27.74 2.75
C GLY A 332 -8.18 28.56 1.48
N GLY A 333 -7.27 29.45 1.06
CA GLY A 333 -7.48 30.42 -0.04
C GLY A 333 -7.81 29.85 -1.44
N ASN A 334 -7.81 28.54 -1.62
CA ASN A 334 -8.03 27.86 -2.91
C ASN A 334 -9.25 26.92 -2.91
N LEU A 335 -10.20 27.05 -1.98
CA LEU A 335 -11.37 26.17 -1.89
C LEU A 335 -12.09 25.98 -3.23
N ALA A 336 -12.31 27.08 -3.97
CA ALA A 336 -12.93 27.06 -5.29
C ALA A 336 -12.17 26.20 -6.31
N LEU A 337 -10.83 26.23 -6.29
CA LEU A 337 -9.99 25.43 -7.19
C LEU A 337 -10.02 23.96 -6.81
N HIS A 338 -10.06 23.64 -5.52
CA HIS A 338 -10.17 22.26 -5.05
C HIS A 338 -11.53 21.64 -5.40
N ILE A 339 -12.63 22.41 -5.31
CA ILE A 339 -13.96 21.97 -5.79
C ILE A 339 -13.92 21.75 -7.30
N GLN A 340 -13.26 22.63 -8.06
CA GLN A 340 -13.11 22.47 -9.51
C GLN A 340 -12.33 21.20 -9.88
N ASP A 341 -11.24 20.92 -9.17
CA ASP A 341 -10.43 19.71 -9.40
C ASP A 341 -11.20 18.44 -9.03
N ALA A 342 -11.89 18.43 -7.88
CA ALA A 342 -12.76 17.32 -7.48
C ALA A 342 -13.86 17.06 -8.52
N TYR A 343 -14.47 18.12 -9.03
CA TYR A 343 -15.49 18.05 -10.08
C TYR A 343 -14.98 17.35 -11.35
N GLN A 344 -13.72 17.52 -11.74
CA GLN A 344 -13.16 16.80 -12.90
C GLN A 344 -13.15 15.29 -12.72
N LYS A 345 -13.16 14.81 -11.48
CA LYS A 345 -12.95 13.40 -11.14
C LYS A 345 -14.23 12.68 -10.70
N ALA A 346 -15.09 13.34 -9.93
CA ALA A 346 -16.20 12.69 -9.22
C ALA A 346 -17.40 13.63 -8.96
N ASP A 347 -18.60 13.07 -8.82
CA ASP A 347 -19.87 13.81 -8.67
C ASP A 347 -20.00 14.57 -7.35
N TYR A 348 -19.25 14.14 -6.35
CA TYR A 348 -19.23 14.73 -5.02
C TYR A 348 -17.81 15.12 -4.62
N ALA A 349 -17.67 16.28 -3.98
CA ALA A 349 -16.40 16.73 -3.40
C ALA A 349 -16.49 16.69 -1.87
N ILE A 350 -15.62 15.91 -1.21
CA ILE A 350 -15.53 15.88 0.25
C ILE A 350 -14.20 16.52 0.66
N ILE A 351 -14.26 17.59 1.43
CA ILE A 351 -13.14 18.49 1.66
C ILE A 351 -12.85 18.59 3.15
N LYS A 352 -11.59 18.37 3.56
CA LYS A 352 -11.08 18.63 4.91
C LYS A 352 -10.14 19.82 4.89
N LEU A 353 -10.46 20.84 5.68
CA LEU A 353 -9.61 22.01 5.94
C LEU A 353 -8.65 21.67 7.08
N ALA A 354 -7.50 21.11 6.77
CA ALA A 354 -6.59 20.50 7.75
C ALA A 354 -5.84 21.51 8.64
N ASN A 355 -5.83 22.79 8.27
CA ASN A 355 -5.06 23.81 8.98
C ASN A 355 -5.91 24.46 10.08
N SER A 356 -5.46 24.40 11.33
CA SER A 356 -6.11 25.08 12.46
C SER A 356 -6.12 26.60 12.32
N ALA A 357 -5.17 27.17 11.57
CA ALA A 357 -5.09 28.60 11.24
C ALA A 357 -5.80 28.96 9.92
N THR A 358 -6.75 28.14 9.47
CA THR A 358 -7.57 28.45 8.28
C THR A 358 -8.28 29.78 8.48
N LYS A 359 -8.14 30.70 7.50
CA LYS A 359 -8.75 32.04 7.56
C LYS A 359 -10.12 32.13 6.91
N LEU A 360 -10.60 31.03 6.31
CA LEU A 360 -11.92 31.01 5.70
C LEU A 360 -13.00 31.10 6.78
N THR A 361 -13.82 32.14 6.70
CA THR A 361 -15.04 32.23 7.53
C THR A 361 -16.12 31.32 6.98
N GLN A 362 -17.09 30.95 7.83
CA GLN A 362 -18.28 30.19 7.44
C GLN A 362 -18.96 30.81 6.19
N ASN A 363 -19.22 32.12 6.21
CA ASN A 363 -19.81 32.84 5.08
C ASN A 363 -19.01 32.73 3.78
N GLN A 364 -17.67 32.69 3.85
CA GLN A 364 -16.83 32.54 2.66
C GLN A 364 -16.93 31.12 2.08
N ILE A 365 -17.01 30.11 2.94
CA ILE A 365 -17.21 28.71 2.54
C ILE A 365 -18.57 28.58 1.84
N GLU A 366 -19.64 29.03 2.49
CA GLU A 366 -21.01 28.96 1.96
C GLU A 366 -21.13 29.64 0.59
N ARG A 367 -20.61 30.87 0.46
CA ARG A 367 -20.62 31.61 -0.81
C ARG A 367 -19.84 30.89 -1.90
N THR A 368 -18.68 30.35 -1.56
CA THR A 368 -17.81 29.65 -2.53
C THR A 368 -18.45 28.36 -3.01
N VAL A 369 -18.95 27.54 -2.08
CA VAL A 369 -19.59 26.26 -2.38
C VAL A 369 -20.88 26.47 -3.17
N THR A 370 -21.73 27.41 -2.74
CA THR A 370 -22.98 27.74 -3.45
C THR A 370 -22.71 28.23 -4.87
N GLY A 371 -21.72 29.13 -5.04
CA GLY A 371 -21.33 29.61 -6.36
C GLY A 371 -20.75 28.54 -7.28
N LYS A 372 -20.05 27.54 -6.73
CA LYS A 372 -19.56 26.39 -7.51
C LYS A 372 -20.67 25.40 -7.83
N MET A 373 -21.58 25.13 -6.91
CA MET A 373 -22.73 24.27 -7.14
C MET A 373 -23.67 24.83 -8.22
N SER A 374 -23.83 26.15 -8.31
CA SER A 374 -24.65 26.79 -9.36
C SER A 374 -23.98 26.80 -10.73
N THR A 375 -22.64 26.82 -10.80
CA THR A 375 -21.90 26.90 -12.07
C THR A 375 -21.45 25.54 -12.61
N LEU A 376 -21.31 24.53 -11.75
CA LEU A 376 -20.90 23.18 -12.13
C LEU A 376 -22.12 22.27 -12.19
N GLU A 377 -22.80 22.23 -13.34
CA GLU A 377 -24.12 21.60 -13.51
C GLU A 377 -24.17 20.13 -13.04
N GLU A 378 -23.14 19.33 -13.37
CA GLU A 378 -23.09 17.91 -12.99
C GLU A 378 -22.53 17.63 -11.59
N LEU A 379 -22.07 18.65 -10.85
CA LEU A 379 -21.64 18.50 -9.46
C LEU A 379 -22.89 18.31 -8.59
N LYS A 380 -22.99 17.17 -7.90
CA LYS A 380 -24.17 16.76 -7.11
C LYS A 380 -24.08 17.16 -5.64
N GLY A 381 -22.88 17.35 -5.11
CA GLY A 381 -22.74 17.82 -3.74
C GLY A 381 -21.31 18.16 -3.32
N VAL A 382 -21.22 18.99 -2.29
CA VAL A 382 -19.97 19.35 -1.63
C VAL A 382 -20.16 19.28 -0.12
N VAL A 383 -19.21 18.64 0.57
CA VAL A 383 -19.17 18.54 2.03
C VAL A 383 -17.83 19.05 2.53
N VAL A 384 -17.86 19.88 3.57
CA VAL A 384 -16.68 20.54 4.13
C VAL A 384 -16.55 20.24 5.61
N PHE A 385 -15.39 19.72 6.00
CA PHE A 385 -14.95 19.46 7.36
C PHE A 385 -13.88 20.47 7.76
N ASN A 386 -13.89 20.89 9.04
CA ASN A 386 -12.82 21.70 9.62
C ASN A 386 -11.62 20.84 10.05
N HIS A 387 -10.61 21.47 10.65
CA HIS A 387 -9.38 20.80 11.09
C HIS A 387 -9.60 19.79 12.24
N GLU A 388 -10.68 19.95 13.00
CA GLU A 388 -11.09 19.05 14.10
C GLU A 388 -11.93 17.87 13.59
N GLY A 389 -12.23 17.81 12.29
CA GLY A 389 -13.09 16.79 11.70
C GLY A 389 -14.59 17.02 11.92
N LYS A 390 -14.99 18.21 12.36
CA LYS A 390 -16.39 18.61 12.42
C LYS A 390 -16.88 19.03 11.03
N MET A 391 -18.01 18.48 10.60
CA MET A 391 -18.71 18.95 9.42
C MET A 391 -19.24 20.37 9.66
N ILE A 392 -18.80 21.31 8.83
CA ILE A 392 -19.14 22.74 8.97
C ILE A 392 -20.07 23.24 7.85
N PHE A 393 -20.09 22.55 6.71
CA PHE A 393 -21.02 22.88 5.62
C PHE A 393 -21.26 21.67 4.71
N GLU A 394 -22.50 21.51 4.25
CA GLU A 394 -22.88 20.56 3.20
C GLU A 394 -23.92 21.20 2.28
N LEU A 395 -23.81 20.94 0.98
CA LEU A 395 -24.79 21.37 -0.03
C LEU A 395 -24.92 20.29 -1.10
N TYR A 396 -26.17 19.97 -1.46
CA TYR A 396 -26.54 18.92 -2.42
C TYR A 396 -27.51 19.47 -3.48
N LYS A 397 -27.57 18.81 -4.64
CA LYS A 397 -28.58 19.03 -5.69
C LYS A 397 -29.68 17.99 -5.64
#